data_AF-A0A9Q1N0V6-F1
#
_entry.id   AF-A0A9Q1N0V6-F1
#
_cell.length_a   1.000
_cell.length_b   1.000
_cell.length_c   1.000
_cell.angle_alpha   90.00
_cell.angle_beta   90.00
_cell.angle_gamma   90.00
#
_symmetry.space_group_name_H-M   'P 1'
#
loop_
_entity.id
_entity.type
_entity.pdbx_description
1 polymer ?
#
loop_
_entity_poly.entity_id
_entity_poly.type
_entity_poly.pdbx_seq_one_letter_code
_entity_poly.pdbx_strand_id
1 'polypeptide(L)'
;MLWRHPENVELDKVKVVHYCAAGSKPWRYTGKEENMQREDIKLLVKKWWDIYNDESLDYKKPVAVNQVIAANAGAVNQLQPLIAAGAVKYVTAPSAA
;
A
#
# COMPACT_ATOMS: atom_id res chain seq x y z
N MET A 1 -9.07 7.50 20.76
CA MET A 1 -8.81 6.42 19.79
C MET A 1 -7.42 5.84 20.02
N LEU A 2 -7.35 4.53 20.27
CA LEU A 2 -6.28 3.64 20.79
C LEU A 2 -5.36 4.18 21.90
N TRP A 3 -4.87 5.41 21.77
CA TRP A 3 -4.00 6.06 22.73
C TRP A 3 -4.68 6.43 24.03
N ARG A 4 -5.78 7.19 23.94
CA ARG A 4 -6.53 7.70 25.12
C ARG A 4 -7.66 6.78 25.58
N HIS A 5 -8.08 5.87 24.70
CA HIS A 5 -9.22 4.98 24.94
C HIS A 5 -8.95 3.60 24.30
N PRO A 6 -7.94 2.85 24.79
CA PRO A 6 -7.65 1.50 24.30
C PRO A 6 -8.82 0.53 24.51
N GLU A 7 -9.61 0.72 25.57
CA GLU A 7 -10.80 -0.09 25.91
C GLU A 7 -11.90 -0.03 24.83
N ASN A 8 -11.92 1.04 24.04
CA ASN A 8 -12.90 1.25 22.98
C ASN A 8 -12.41 0.75 21.60
N VAL A 9 -11.27 0.05 21.55
CA VAL A 9 -10.68 -0.44 20.30
C VAL A 9 -10.45 -1.95 20.37
N GLU A 10 -11.27 -2.70 19.64
CA GLU A 10 -11.05 -4.12 19.39
C GLU A 10 -10.12 -4.29 18.18
N LEU A 11 -8.83 -4.56 18.41
CA LEU A 11 -7.78 -4.58 17.37
C LEU A 11 -8.10 -5.51 16.20
N ASP A 12 -8.79 -6.63 16.44
CA ASP A 12 -9.13 -7.61 15.40
C ASP A 12 -10.25 -7.15 14.47
N LYS A 13 -11.03 -6.13 14.86
CA LYS A 13 -12.09 -5.53 14.04
C LYS A 13 -11.61 -4.26 13.31
N VAL A 14 -10.39 -3.78 13.59
CA VAL A 14 -9.84 -2.57 12.97
C VAL A 14 -9.51 -2.84 11.50
N LYS A 15 -9.99 -1.95 10.61
CA LYS A 15 -9.72 -2.02 9.17
C LYS A 15 -8.63 -1.07 8.70
N VAL A 16 -8.49 0.08 9.37
CA VAL A 16 -7.56 1.15 9.00
C VAL A 16 -6.86 1.67 10.23
N VAL A 17 -5.55 1.86 10.14
CA VAL A 17 -4.71 2.43 11.19
C VAL A 17 -4.08 3.72 10.67
N HIS A 18 -4.19 4.80 11.44
CA HIS A 18 -3.57 6.08 11.13
C HIS A 18 -2.39 6.36 12.08
N TYR A 19 -1.18 6.29 11.56
CA TYR A 19 0.08 6.47 12.31
C TYR A 19 0.47 7.95 12.44
N CYS A 20 -0.27 8.70 13.27
CA CYS A 20 -0.10 10.15 13.42
C CYS A 20 0.96 10.54 14.47
N ALA A 21 1.11 9.77 15.54
CA ALA A 21 1.98 10.11 16.67
C ALA A 21 3.48 10.04 16.31
N ALA A 22 4.30 10.78 17.04
CA ALA A 22 5.76 10.63 16.99
C ALA A 22 6.16 9.18 17.33
N GLY A 23 7.14 8.62 16.61
CA GLY A 23 7.55 7.21 16.75
C GLY A 23 6.60 6.18 16.13
N SER A 24 5.34 6.53 15.90
CA SER A 24 4.32 5.56 15.44
C SER A 24 4.46 5.15 13.97
N LYS A 25 5.21 5.90 13.14
CA LYS A 25 5.44 5.57 11.73
C LYS A 25 6.21 4.24 11.63
N PRO A 26 5.64 3.16 11.09
CA PRO A 26 6.25 1.82 11.16
C PRO A 26 7.65 1.73 10.53
N TRP A 27 7.86 2.45 9.42
CA TRP A 27 9.16 2.52 8.72
C TRP A 27 10.23 3.34 9.46
N ARG A 28 9.89 4.01 10.56
CA ARG A 28 10.83 4.71 11.45
C ARG A 28 10.67 4.30 12.91
N TYR A 29 10.08 3.14 13.15
CA TYR A 29 9.78 2.68 14.50
C TYR A 29 11.08 2.40 15.27
N THR A 30 11.30 3.13 16.37
CA THR A 30 12.47 2.93 17.25
C THR A 30 12.12 2.30 18.58
N GLY A 31 10.84 2.36 18.97
CA GLY A 31 10.34 1.84 20.25
C GLY A 31 10.65 2.74 21.46
N LYS A 32 11.29 3.90 21.26
CA LYS A 32 11.75 4.78 22.35
C LYS A 32 10.75 5.88 22.71
N GLU A 33 9.87 6.23 21.78
CA GLU A 33 8.89 7.27 21.95
C GLU A 33 7.76 6.81 22.89
N GLU A 34 6.98 7.78 23.39
CA GLU A 34 5.91 7.52 24.36
C GLU A 34 4.98 6.40 23.89
N ASN A 35 4.63 5.47 24.79
CA ASN A 35 3.72 4.35 24.57
C ASN A 35 4.07 3.41 23.39
N MET A 36 5.24 3.54 22.75
CA MET A 36 5.71 2.60 21.73
C MET A 36 6.05 1.23 22.34
N GLN A 37 6.30 1.18 23.66
CA GLN A 37 6.55 -0.07 24.37
C GLN A 37 5.31 -0.99 24.47
N ARG A 38 4.10 -0.52 24.15
CA ARG A 38 2.87 -1.30 24.26
C ARG A 38 2.83 -2.43 23.23
N GLU A 39 2.29 -3.58 23.63
CA GLU A 39 2.23 -4.77 22.78
C GLU A 39 1.29 -4.61 21.58
N ASP A 40 0.19 -3.89 21.74
CA ASP A 40 -0.73 -3.59 20.65
C ASP A 40 -0.07 -2.73 19.56
N ILE A 41 0.75 -1.75 19.94
CA ILE A 41 1.53 -0.94 19.01
C ILE A 41 2.57 -1.80 18.29
N LYS A 42 3.32 -2.64 19.01
CA LYS A 42 4.29 -3.57 18.39
C LYS A 42 3.61 -4.51 17.40
N LEU A 43 2.41 -5.01 17.72
CA LEU A 43 1.63 -5.85 16.82
C LEU A 43 1.24 -5.12 15.54
N LEU A 44 0.77 -3.87 15.64
CA LEU A 44 0.42 -3.05 14.48
C LEU A 44 1.64 -2.76 13.59
N VAL A 45 2.78 -2.43 14.20
CA VAL A 45 4.05 -2.22 13.49
C VAL A 45 4.50 -3.50 12.80
N LYS A 46 4.40 -4.66 13.46
CA LYS A 46 4.71 -5.95 12.87
C LYS A 46 3.82 -6.25 11.67
N LYS A 47 2.50 -6.11 11.79
CA LYS A 47 1.55 -6.29 10.68
C LYS A 47 1.90 -5.42 9.48
N TRP A 48 2.32 -4.18 9.72
CA TRP A 48 2.77 -3.28 8.64
C TRP A 48 4.03 -3.82 7.93
N TRP A 49 5.03 -4.29 8.69
CA TRP A 49 6.24 -4.88 8.12
C TRP A 49 6.00 -6.21 7.41
N ASP A 50 5.08 -7.04 7.93
CA ASP A 50 4.69 -8.29 7.28
C ASP A 50 4.10 -8.01 5.88
N ILE A 51 3.29 -6.95 5.74
CA ILE A 51 2.76 -6.49 4.45
C ILE A 51 3.86 -5.88 3.57
N TYR A 52 4.73 -5.05 4.13
CA TYR A 52 5.80 -4.40 3.36
C TYR A 52 6.81 -5.40 2.78
N ASN A 53 7.12 -6.46 3.54
CA ASN A 53 8.06 -7.51 3.13
C ASN A 53 7.39 -8.62 2.29
N ASP A 54 6.08 -8.52 2.02
CA ASP A 54 5.38 -9.47 1.18
C ASP A 54 5.72 -9.21 -0.30
N GLU A 55 6.71 -9.95 -0.81
CA GLU A 55 7.15 -9.90 -2.21
C GLU A 55 6.01 -10.19 -3.21
N SER A 56 4.91 -10.85 -2.79
CA SER A 56 3.77 -11.08 -3.67
C SER A 56 3.04 -9.78 -4.04
N LEU A 57 3.18 -8.75 -3.21
CA LEU A 57 2.65 -7.40 -3.42
C LEU A 57 3.59 -6.51 -4.24
N ASP A 58 4.79 -7.01 -4.58
CA ASP A 58 5.73 -6.24 -5.39
C ASP A 58 5.12 -5.86 -6.74
N TYR A 59 5.38 -4.62 -7.14
CA TYR A 59 4.93 -4.11 -8.41
C TYR A 59 5.62 -4.85 -9.56
N LYS A 60 4.88 -5.75 -10.21
CA LYS A 60 5.31 -6.43 -11.43
C LYS A 60 5.17 -5.46 -12.60
N LYS A 61 6.31 -4.93 -13.07
CA LYS A 61 6.34 -4.12 -14.28
C LYS A 61 5.68 -4.94 -15.41
N PRO A 62 4.66 -4.41 -16.10
CA PRO A 62 4.13 -5.08 -17.27
C PRO A 62 5.29 -5.21 -18.27
N VAL A 63 5.51 -6.45 -18.73
CA VAL A 63 6.47 -6.71 -19.80
C VAL A 63 6.03 -5.85 -20.98
N ALA A 64 6.90 -4.95 -21.43
CA ALA A 64 6.63 -4.14 -22.62
C ALA A 64 6.20 -5.10 -23.74
N VAL A 65 5.05 -4.80 -24.37
CA VAL A 65 4.35 -5.62 -25.36
C VAL A 65 5.29 -6.16 -26.46
N ASN A 66 6.44 -5.52 -26.67
CA ASN A 66 7.50 -5.94 -27.58
C ASN A 66 8.11 -7.34 -27.30
N GLN A 67 8.06 -7.87 -26.06
CA GLN A 67 8.53 -9.25 -25.81
C GLN A 67 7.44 -10.31 -26.02
N VAL A 68 6.16 -9.96 -25.94
CA VAL A 68 5.04 -10.90 -26.18
C VAL A 68 4.87 -11.18 -27.67
N ILE A 69 5.17 -10.20 -28.53
CA ILE A 69 5.12 -10.38 -29.99
C ILE A 69 6.15 -11.42 -30.49
N ALA A 70 7.29 -11.55 -29.82
CA ALA A 70 8.29 -12.57 -30.17
C ALA A 70 7.88 -13.99 -29.76
N ALA A 71 7.05 -14.16 -28.72
CA ALA A 71 6.64 -15.47 -28.21
C ALA A 71 5.30 -15.97 -28.79
N ASN A 72 4.38 -15.07 -29.17
CA ASN A 72 3.03 -15.43 -29.63
C ASN A 72 2.68 -14.76 -30.96
N ALA A 73 3.38 -15.14 -32.03
CA ALA A 73 3.14 -14.69 -33.41
C ALA A 73 1.69 -14.90 -33.95
N GLY A 74 0.77 -15.48 -33.17
CA GLY A 74 -0.64 -15.72 -33.54
C GLY A 74 -1.69 -14.82 -32.88
N ALA A 75 -1.36 -13.96 -31.90
CA ALA A 75 -2.38 -13.26 -31.10
C ALA A 75 -2.54 -11.75 -31.40
N VAL A 76 -1.97 -11.27 -32.52
CA VAL A 76 -1.88 -9.84 -32.85
C VAL A 76 -3.25 -9.19 -33.14
N ASN A 77 -4.30 -9.98 -33.40
CA ASN A 77 -5.61 -9.46 -33.81
C ASN A 77 -6.56 -9.08 -32.66
N GLN A 78 -6.19 -9.23 -31.38
CA GLN A 78 -7.10 -8.95 -30.25
C GLN A 78 -6.85 -7.63 -29.50
N LEU A 79 -5.80 -6.87 -29.84
CA LEU A 79 -5.38 -5.67 -29.08
C LEU A 79 -5.61 -4.33 -29.78
N GLN A 80 -6.17 -4.32 -30.99
CA GLN A 80 -6.45 -3.10 -31.75
C GLN A 80 -7.33 -2.05 -31.05
N PRO A 81 -8.31 -2.38 -30.18
CA PRO A 81 -9.14 -1.34 -29.55
C PRO A 81 -8.39 -0.53 -28.47
N LEU A 82 -7.33 -1.09 -27.88
CA LEU A 82 -6.69 -0.49 -26.69
C LEU A 82 -5.70 0.64 -27.04
N ILE A 83 -5.15 0.63 -28.25
CA ILE A 83 -4.14 1.61 -28.70
C ILE A 83 -4.79 2.97 -29.04
N ALA A 84 -6.09 2.99 -29.32
CA ALA A 84 -6.82 4.22 -29.67
C ALA A 84 -7.23 5.08 -28.45
N ALA A 85 -7.11 4.58 -27.21
CA ALA A 85 -7.55 5.28 -26.00
C ALA A 85 -6.38 6.03 -25.30
N GLY A 86 -5.61 6.81 -26.06
CA GLY A 86 -4.44 7.55 -25.58
C GLY A 86 -4.70 8.79 -24.71
N ALA A 87 -5.84 8.88 -24.02
CA ALA A 87 -6.17 10.04 -23.18
C ALA A 87 -6.38 9.62 -21.72
N VAL A 88 -5.28 9.52 -20.97
CA VAL A 88 -5.33 9.42 -19.50
C VAL A 88 -5.86 10.76 -18.98
N LYS A 89 -7.10 10.78 -18.48
CA LYS A 89 -7.68 11.97 -17.84
C LYS A 89 -7.01 12.17 -16.47
N TYR A 90 -5.98 13.01 -16.45
CA TYR A 90 -5.34 13.47 -15.23
C TYR A 90 -6.20 14.58 -14.59
N VAL A 91 -6.73 14.32 -13.38
CA VAL A 91 -7.47 15.30 -12.59
C VAL A 91 -6.62 15.65 -11.37
N THR A 92 -6.28 16.93 -11.23
CA THR A 92 -5.56 17.43 -10.06
C THR A 92 -6.47 17.44 -8.84
N ALA A 93 -6.00 16.92 -7.71
CA ALA A 93 -6.70 17.07 -6.44
C ALA A 93 -6.68 18.55 -6.02
N PRO A 94 -7.76 19.07 -5.43
CA PRO A 94 -7.78 20.44 -4.91
C PRO A 94 -6.76 20.61 -3.78
N SER A 95 -6.19 21.81 -3.70
CA SER A 95 -5.23 22.21 -2.67
C SER A 95 -5.87 22.10 -1.28
N ALA A 96 -5.24 21.37 -0.36
CA ALA A 96 -5.64 21.39 1.04
C ALA A 96 -5.18 22.74 1.64
N ALA A 97 -6.15 23.60 1.97
CA ALA A 97 -5.95 24.82 2.76
C ALA A 97 -6.26 24.56 4.23
#